data_AF-A0A5N4AQ06-F1
#
_entry.id   AF-A0A5N4AQ06-F1
#
_cell.length_a   1.000
_cell.length_b   1.000
_cell.length_c   1.000
_cell.angle_alpha   90.00
_cell.angle_beta   90.00
_cell.angle_gamma   90.00
#
_symmetry.space_group_name_H-M   'P 1'
#
loop_
_entity.id
_entity.type
_entity.pdbx_description
1 polymer ?
#
loop_
_entity_poly.entity_id
_entity_poly.type
_entity_poly.pdbx_seq_one_letter_code
_entity_poly.pdbx_strand_id
1 'polypeptide(L)'
;MTTIYDEQNKLFVKYDHECQMERQSDEVAEVISGNSLLARVRRRLLRFRMVSENSKLSNWYLRSQRAIVNEKHRHLNTYHYMLHPFSNARQCWEMMMCPVFLILLLVVPLDVALFRSPHENFVVDIPFKHLRIFLDACCIMDIIVNFFTGYFNKQLKKAELDPFKVAINYCSSIFIYDLLSTIPTHLELFMDVDLYGNAHVILQLLSLLKLLRFITFVKYCNVFLKNFEIDYAIYKLAMVLIITVLYFHLVTCCLMLWHIYTCGLLYKPLQGSEMLSWNKSNIYYHTHFYNSLLIIKSAGFKDIRGGPITGLPILVGVWIISRILLIYVIGTIMQVFKAGTSPRHKYLEIERQLKQYMGHRQLPDSMQRRILKYYEFRFQKMYFRESEILPTISGPLRQAIVMHNCQKLVESVAFFKNVPFPLLTRIVHCLRSEIFLPNDAIVRATTAGNSMYFIKSGTVAVFTASGREICHLEDGDHFGEIALVMSDELRVASVLAVDTCELYKLDRKEFVRAVHPYPDLLDVIQHTAMDRLEKTAILDERDRREIASKRLY
;
A
#
# COMPACT_ATOMS: atom_id res chain seq x y z
N MET A 1 7.78 30.54 -23.71
CA MET A 1 6.77 29.73 -23.00
C MET A 1 6.93 28.23 -23.22
N THR A 2 7.48 27.77 -24.35
CA THR A 2 7.70 26.35 -24.67
C THR A 2 9.10 25.80 -24.34
N THR A 3 10.12 26.64 -24.16
CA THR A 3 11.52 26.17 -24.09
C THR A 3 11.91 25.44 -22.81
N ILE A 4 11.52 25.92 -21.63
CA ILE A 4 11.91 25.26 -20.35
C ILE A 4 11.11 23.96 -20.12
N TYR A 5 9.84 23.92 -20.53
CA TYR A 5 9.01 22.72 -20.44
C TYR A 5 9.44 21.65 -21.46
N ASP A 6 9.85 22.05 -22.69
CA ASP A 6 10.49 21.13 -23.64
C ASP A 6 11.86 20.65 -23.15
N GLU A 7 12.65 21.49 -22.47
CA GLU A 7 13.94 21.08 -21.90
C GLU A 7 13.80 20.23 -20.63
N GLN A 8 12.75 20.40 -19.82
CA GLN A 8 12.42 19.46 -18.75
C GLN A 8 12.02 18.10 -19.30
N ASN A 9 11.34 18.03 -20.46
CA ASN A 9 11.13 16.78 -21.19
C ASN A 9 12.45 16.20 -21.77
N LYS A 10 13.51 17.01 -21.91
CA LYS A 10 14.88 16.56 -22.25
C LYS A 10 15.74 16.14 -21.04
N LEU A 11 15.26 16.23 -19.78
CA LEU A 11 15.95 15.58 -18.63
C LEU A 11 16.13 14.09 -18.87
N PHE A 12 15.18 13.50 -19.59
CA PHE A 12 15.40 12.29 -20.33
C PHE A 12 15.82 12.74 -21.72
N VAL A 13 17.12 12.73 -22.02
CA VAL A 13 17.52 12.59 -23.42
C VAL A 13 16.80 11.31 -23.85
N LYS A 14 15.72 11.46 -24.62
CA LYS A 14 15.17 10.35 -25.39
C LYS A 14 16.27 10.04 -26.38
N TYR A 15 17.21 9.22 -25.94
CA TYR A 15 17.99 8.43 -26.86
C TYR A 15 16.93 7.63 -27.58
N ASP A 16 16.65 8.01 -28.83
CA ASP A 16 15.88 7.18 -29.72
C ASP A 16 16.69 5.91 -29.88
N HIS A 17 16.38 4.96 -29.01
CA HIS A 17 16.96 3.65 -29.05
C HIS A 17 16.31 2.97 -30.24
N GLU A 18 16.97 3.06 -31.39
CA GLU A 18 16.77 2.08 -32.44
C GLU A 18 17.27 0.73 -31.90
N CYS A 19 16.32 -0.03 -31.39
CA CYS A 19 16.57 -1.38 -30.89
C CYS A 19 16.97 -2.26 -32.07
N GLN A 20 18.28 -2.37 -32.32
CA GLN A 20 18.87 -3.30 -33.29
C GLN A 20 18.84 -4.75 -32.79
N MET A 21 18.38 -4.99 -31.56
CA MET A 21 18.06 -6.35 -31.17
C MET A 21 16.86 -6.82 -31.97
N GLU A 22 17.04 -7.89 -32.75
CA GLU A 22 15.93 -8.57 -33.41
C GLU A 22 14.82 -8.80 -32.38
N ARG A 23 13.62 -8.29 -32.68
CA ARG A 23 12.42 -8.70 -31.95
C ARG A 23 12.30 -10.20 -32.17
N GLN A 24 12.61 -10.98 -31.14
CA GLN A 24 12.42 -12.43 -31.18
C GLN A 24 11.01 -12.70 -31.70
N SER A 25 10.94 -13.50 -32.76
CA SER A 25 9.70 -13.95 -33.35
C SER A 25 8.82 -14.59 -32.28
N ASP A 26 7.50 -14.48 -32.44
CA ASP A 26 6.56 -15.11 -31.51
C ASP A 26 6.72 -16.63 -31.59
N GLU A 27 7.57 -17.20 -30.74
CA GLU A 27 7.91 -18.64 -30.72
C GLU A 27 6.65 -19.52 -30.61
N VAL A 28 5.59 -19.00 -29.97
CA VAL A 28 4.30 -19.68 -29.86
C VAL A 28 3.58 -19.76 -31.21
N ALA A 29 3.74 -18.75 -32.06
CA ALA A 29 3.23 -18.73 -33.42
C ALA A 29 4.06 -19.60 -34.37
N GLU A 30 5.35 -19.82 -34.07
CA GLU A 30 6.21 -20.75 -34.81
C GLU A 30 5.86 -22.21 -34.51
N VAL A 31 5.65 -22.56 -33.24
CA VAL A 31 5.29 -23.93 -32.81
C VAL A 31 3.89 -24.34 -33.31
N ILE A 32 2.95 -23.39 -33.39
CA ILE A 32 1.59 -23.64 -33.90
C ILE A 32 1.36 -22.73 -35.10
N SER A 33 1.74 -23.21 -36.28
CA SER A 33 1.56 -22.50 -37.55
C SER A 33 0.11 -22.55 -38.05
N GLY A 34 -0.27 -21.57 -38.88
CA GLY A 34 -1.58 -21.50 -39.54
C GLY A 34 -2.60 -20.54 -38.91
N ASN A 35 -3.57 -20.11 -39.72
CA ASN A 35 -4.58 -19.08 -39.37
C ASN A 35 -5.96 -19.64 -39.02
N SER A 36 -6.11 -20.96 -38.88
CA SER A 36 -7.38 -21.60 -38.51
C SER A 36 -7.86 -21.12 -37.13
N LEU A 37 -9.18 -21.16 -36.91
CA LEU A 37 -9.79 -20.77 -35.63
C LEU A 37 -9.27 -21.64 -34.48
N LEU A 38 -9.10 -22.94 -34.71
CA LEU A 38 -8.48 -23.88 -33.78
C LEU A 38 -7.01 -23.53 -33.46
N ALA A 39 -6.19 -23.18 -34.45
CA ALA A 39 -4.81 -22.77 -34.23
C ALA A 39 -4.74 -21.50 -33.37
N ARG A 40 -5.63 -20.53 -33.62
CA ARG A 40 -5.75 -19.31 -32.81
C ARG A 40 -6.14 -19.61 -31.35
N VAL A 41 -7.13 -20.48 -31.13
CA VAL A 41 -7.55 -20.90 -29.79
C VAL A 41 -6.44 -21.65 -29.07
N ARG A 42 -5.75 -22.59 -29.74
CA ARG A 42 -4.65 -23.36 -29.16
C ARG A 42 -3.47 -22.46 -28.75
N ARG A 43 -3.09 -21.49 -29.60
CA ARG A 43 -2.08 -20.48 -29.24
C ARG A 43 -2.49 -19.69 -28.00
N ARG A 44 -3.75 -19.26 -27.93
CA ARG A 44 -4.28 -18.51 -26.78
C ARG A 44 -4.25 -19.34 -25.49
N LEU A 45 -4.65 -20.61 -25.55
CA LEU A 45 -4.60 -21.53 -24.40
C LEU A 45 -3.17 -21.79 -23.94
N LEU A 46 -2.22 -21.97 -24.87
CA LEU A 46 -0.81 -22.15 -24.52
C LEU A 46 -0.25 -20.90 -23.83
N ARG A 47 -0.50 -19.71 -24.38
CA ARG A 47 -0.13 -18.42 -23.74
C ARG A 47 -0.75 -18.26 -22.36
N PHE A 48 -1.98 -18.72 -22.17
CA PHE A 48 -2.68 -18.62 -20.90
C PHE A 48 -2.02 -19.45 -19.78
N ARG A 49 -1.36 -20.57 -20.13
CA ARG A 49 -0.65 -21.48 -19.22
C ARG A 49 0.80 -21.08 -18.94
N MET A 50 1.41 -20.30 -19.83
CA MET A 50 2.78 -19.81 -19.69
C MET A 50 2.86 -18.62 -18.74
N VAL A 51 4.09 -18.22 -18.39
CA VAL A 51 4.32 -17.00 -17.60
C VAL A 51 3.65 -15.79 -18.25
N SER A 52 2.90 -15.05 -17.45
CA SER A 52 2.23 -13.82 -17.87
C SER A 52 3.21 -12.64 -17.82
N GLU A 53 3.30 -11.84 -18.88
CA GLU A 53 4.10 -10.61 -18.90
C GLU A 53 3.44 -9.49 -18.08
N ASN A 54 2.11 -9.49 -18.04
CA ASN A 54 1.31 -8.46 -17.38
C ASN A 54 1.14 -8.74 -15.88
N SER A 55 1.53 -9.93 -15.41
CA SER A 55 1.45 -10.24 -13.99
C SER A 55 2.54 -9.49 -13.22
N LYS A 56 2.15 -8.85 -12.12
CA LYS A 56 3.10 -8.18 -11.23
C LYS A 56 4.04 -9.17 -10.56
N LEU A 57 3.55 -10.37 -10.27
CA LEU A 57 4.33 -11.43 -9.63
C LEU A 57 5.48 -11.91 -10.54
N SER A 58 5.22 -12.10 -11.84
CA SER A 58 6.26 -12.48 -12.79
C SER A 58 7.31 -11.38 -12.93
N ASN A 59 6.92 -10.11 -12.98
CA ASN A 59 7.85 -8.97 -13.01
C ASN A 59 8.69 -8.88 -11.74
N TRP A 60 8.12 -9.17 -10.56
CA TRP A 60 8.86 -9.19 -9.29
C TRP A 60 9.95 -10.28 -9.27
N TYR A 61 9.62 -11.48 -9.77
CA TYR A 61 10.51 -12.64 -9.73
C TYR A 61 11.51 -12.68 -10.88
N LEU A 62 11.08 -12.36 -12.11
CA LEU A 62 11.90 -12.45 -13.33
C LEU A 62 12.58 -11.13 -13.70
N ARG A 63 12.21 -10.00 -13.07
CA ARG A 63 12.83 -8.65 -13.12
C ARG A 63 13.02 -7.98 -14.48
N SER A 64 13.00 -8.72 -15.59
CA SER A 64 13.25 -8.22 -16.93
C SER A 64 12.47 -9.00 -17.99
N GLN A 65 12.13 -8.34 -19.07
CA GLN A 65 11.36 -8.89 -20.19
C GLN A 65 12.14 -10.02 -20.86
N ARG A 66 13.46 -9.91 -20.97
CA ARG A 66 14.30 -10.97 -21.54
C ARG A 66 14.29 -12.24 -20.68
N ALA A 67 14.30 -12.11 -19.35
CA ALA A 67 14.15 -13.27 -18.47
C ALA A 67 12.77 -13.92 -18.62
N ILE A 68 11.71 -13.13 -18.83
CA ILE A 68 10.36 -13.65 -19.10
C ILE A 68 10.33 -14.42 -20.43
N VAL A 69 10.92 -13.88 -21.50
CA VAL A 69 10.98 -14.55 -22.80
C VAL A 69 11.80 -15.84 -22.73
N ASN A 70 12.99 -15.82 -22.11
CA ASN A 70 13.80 -17.02 -21.90
C ASN A 70 13.05 -18.09 -21.09
N GLU A 71 12.26 -17.68 -20.10
CA GLU A 71 11.46 -18.60 -19.30
C GLU A 71 10.29 -19.18 -20.10
N LYS A 72 9.65 -18.40 -20.97
CA LYS A 72 8.65 -18.90 -21.93
C LYS A 72 9.25 -19.93 -22.86
N HIS A 73 10.42 -19.64 -23.44
CA HIS A 73 11.15 -20.55 -24.33
C HIS A 73 11.44 -21.90 -23.64
N ARG A 74 11.99 -21.83 -22.42
CA ARG A 74 12.27 -23.03 -21.60
C ARG A 74 11.00 -23.81 -21.27
N HIS A 75 9.90 -23.11 -20.94
CA HIS A 75 8.62 -23.74 -20.61
C HIS A 75 8.03 -24.45 -21.84
N LEU A 76 8.05 -23.81 -23.01
CA LEU A 76 7.56 -24.36 -24.28
C LEU A 76 8.31 -25.64 -24.67
N ASN A 77 9.64 -25.63 -24.59
CA ASN A 77 10.45 -26.73 -25.10
C ASN A 77 10.54 -27.92 -24.15
N THR A 78 10.56 -27.69 -22.83
CA THR A 78 10.80 -28.77 -21.85
C THR A 78 9.55 -29.21 -21.10
N TYR A 79 8.62 -28.30 -20.80
CA TYR A 79 7.51 -28.57 -19.86
C TYR A 79 6.15 -28.08 -20.38
N HIS A 80 5.86 -28.28 -21.67
CA HIS A 80 4.68 -27.73 -22.33
C HIS A 80 3.33 -28.12 -21.68
N TYR A 81 3.29 -29.21 -20.90
CA TYR A 81 2.09 -29.76 -20.26
C TYR A 81 1.93 -29.27 -18.82
N MET A 82 2.96 -28.69 -18.20
CA MET A 82 2.89 -28.09 -16.87
C MET A 82 2.30 -26.67 -16.93
N LEU A 83 1.66 -26.27 -15.83
CA LEU A 83 1.17 -24.92 -15.59
C LEU A 83 2.27 -24.10 -14.90
N HIS A 84 2.61 -22.95 -15.46
CA HIS A 84 3.59 -22.07 -14.83
C HIS A 84 2.95 -21.39 -13.58
N PRO A 85 3.65 -21.28 -12.44
CA PRO A 85 3.12 -20.69 -11.21
C PRO A 85 2.63 -19.25 -11.38
N PHE A 86 3.25 -18.49 -12.29
CA PHE A 86 2.92 -17.09 -12.59
C PHE A 86 2.10 -16.94 -13.88
N SER A 87 1.38 -17.99 -14.30
CA SER A 87 0.50 -17.94 -15.46
C SER A 87 -0.84 -17.29 -15.14
N ASN A 88 -1.48 -16.72 -16.17
CA ASN A 88 -2.83 -16.17 -16.02
C ASN A 88 -3.85 -17.29 -15.70
N ALA A 89 -3.64 -18.49 -16.24
CA ALA A 89 -4.43 -19.67 -15.92
C ALA A 89 -4.37 -20.02 -14.43
N ARG A 90 -3.18 -20.03 -13.82
CA ARG A 90 -3.03 -20.28 -12.39
C ARG A 90 -3.71 -19.21 -11.55
N GLN A 91 -3.53 -17.95 -11.92
CA GLN A 91 -4.14 -16.82 -11.20
C GLN A 91 -5.67 -16.85 -11.25
N CYS A 92 -6.24 -17.17 -12.42
CA CYS A 92 -7.68 -17.32 -12.59
C CYS A 92 -8.22 -18.50 -11.77
N TRP A 93 -7.51 -19.63 -11.77
CA TRP A 93 -7.86 -20.80 -10.96
C TRP A 93 -7.91 -20.47 -9.46
N GLU A 94 -6.85 -19.86 -8.92
CA GLU A 94 -6.78 -19.50 -7.50
C GLU A 94 -7.88 -18.51 -7.11
N MET A 95 -8.18 -17.53 -7.98
CA MET A 95 -9.26 -16.56 -7.75
C MET A 95 -10.64 -17.22 -7.77
N MET A 96 -10.88 -18.16 -8.68
CA MET A 96 -12.12 -18.93 -8.77
C MET A 96 -12.31 -19.85 -7.55
N MET A 97 -11.22 -20.44 -7.03
CA MET A 97 -11.30 -21.36 -5.89
C MET A 97 -11.53 -20.66 -4.55
N CYS A 98 -11.13 -19.39 -4.39
CA CYS A 98 -11.40 -18.60 -3.17
C CYS A 98 -12.90 -18.59 -2.75
N PRO A 99 -13.87 -18.19 -3.61
CA PRO A 99 -15.29 -18.24 -3.27
C PRO A 99 -15.80 -19.68 -3.12
N VAL A 100 -15.28 -20.65 -3.88
CA VAL A 100 -15.63 -22.07 -3.73
C VAL A 100 -15.29 -22.57 -2.32
N PHE A 101 -14.08 -22.28 -1.83
CA PHE A 101 -13.68 -22.62 -0.46
C PHE A 101 -14.50 -21.86 0.59
N LEU A 102 -14.80 -20.59 0.38
CA LEU A 102 -15.63 -19.83 1.32
C LEU A 102 -17.04 -20.42 1.43
N ILE A 103 -17.67 -20.77 0.30
CA ILE A 103 -18.98 -21.44 0.26
C ILE A 103 -18.88 -22.80 0.95
N LEU A 104 -17.84 -23.58 0.67
CA LEU A 104 -17.60 -24.87 1.32
C LEU A 104 -17.49 -24.72 2.84
N LEU A 105 -16.73 -23.75 3.35
CA LEU A 105 -16.54 -23.52 4.78
C LEU A 105 -17.83 -23.05 5.50
N LEU A 106 -18.81 -22.51 4.76
CA LEU A 106 -20.13 -22.13 5.28
C LEU A 106 -21.17 -23.25 5.15
N VAL A 107 -21.17 -23.97 4.03
CA VAL A 107 -22.17 -25.02 3.77
C VAL A 107 -21.86 -26.28 4.59
N VAL A 108 -20.58 -26.62 4.80
CA VAL A 108 -20.21 -27.85 5.53
C VAL A 108 -20.75 -27.90 6.96
N PRO A 109 -20.45 -26.92 7.83
CA PRO A 109 -20.88 -26.99 9.22
C PRO A 109 -22.40 -26.94 9.36
N LEU A 110 -23.06 -26.14 8.52
CA LEU A 110 -24.51 -25.99 8.53
C LEU A 110 -25.22 -27.31 8.24
N ASP A 111 -24.79 -28.01 7.20
CA ASP A 111 -25.40 -29.28 6.78
C ASP A 111 -25.19 -30.38 7.83
N VAL A 112 -23.99 -30.49 8.40
CA VAL A 112 -23.72 -31.41 9.52
C VAL A 112 -24.59 -31.09 10.72
N ALA A 113 -24.73 -29.81 11.06
CA ALA A 113 -25.50 -29.38 12.23
C ALA A 113 -27.02 -29.51 12.02
N LEU A 114 -27.53 -29.45 10.79
CA LEU A 114 -28.94 -29.65 10.50
C LEU A 114 -29.37 -31.13 10.59
N PHE A 115 -28.40 -32.07 10.59
CA PHE A 115 -28.63 -33.51 10.77
C PHE A 115 -29.81 -34.03 9.92
N ARG A 116 -29.78 -33.75 8.61
CA ARG A 116 -30.88 -34.14 7.70
C ARG A 116 -30.90 -35.66 7.54
N SER A 117 -32.05 -36.28 7.82
CA SER A 117 -32.26 -37.72 7.61
C SER A 117 -32.17 -38.05 6.12
N PRO A 118 -31.50 -39.16 5.72
CA PRO A 118 -31.32 -39.52 4.31
C PRO A 118 -32.65 -39.83 3.59
N HIS A 119 -33.71 -40.20 4.33
CA HIS A 119 -35.00 -40.65 3.79
C HIS A 119 -36.06 -39.56 3.62
N GLU A 120 -35.88 -38.37 4.20
CA GLU A 120 -36.78 -37.23 3.95
C GLU A 120 -36.28 -36.47 2.72
N ASN A 121 -36.64 -36.94 1.52
CA ASN A 121 -36.37 -36.22 0.27
C ASN A 121 -37.31 -35.01 0.14
N PHE A 122 -37.05 -33.95 0.91
CA PHE A 122 -37.73 -32.69 0.66
C PHE A 122 -37.20 -32.08 -0.65
N VAL A 123 -38.07 -31.46 -1.45
CA VAL A 123 -37.70 -30.86 -2.76
C VAL A 123 -36.52 -29.88 -2.66
N VAL A 124 -36.32 -29.29 -1.48
CA VAL A 124 -35.24 -28.31 -1.22
C VAL A 124 -33.91 -28.96 -0.80
N ASP A 125 -33.85 -30.28 -0.56
CA ASP A 125 -32.62 -30.99 -0.20
C ASP A 125 -31.80 -31.41 -1.43
N ILE A 126 -32.47 -31.64 -2.55
CA ILE A 126 -31.88 -31.98 -3.84
C ILE A 126 -30.83 -30.94 -4.29
N PRO A 127 -31.12 -29.62 -4.35
CA PRO A 127 -30.13 -28.62 -4.77
C PRO A 127 -28.93 -28.52 -3.81
N PHE A 128 -29.13 -28.72 -2.50
CA PHE A 128 -28.03 -28.74 -1.52
C PHE A 128 -27.10 -29.94 -1.74
N LYS A 129 -27.65 -31.15 -1.97
CA LYS A 129 -26.88 -32.35 -2.30
C LYS A 129 -26.06 -32.16 -3.59
N HIS A 130 -26.64 -31.58 -4.64
CA HIS A 130 -25.91 -31.27 -5.87
C HIS A 130 -24.79 -30.24 -5.66
N LEU A 131 -25.04 -29.19 -4.87
CA LEU A 131 -24.02 -28.21 -4.52
C LEU A 131 -22.83 -28.86 -3.79
N ARG A 132 -23.08 -29.80 -2.87
CA ARG A 132 -22.03 -30.55 -2.16
C ARG A 132 -21.12 -31.33 -3.11
N ILE A 133 -21.72 -32.09 -4.03
CA ILE A 133 -20.99 -32.90 -5.00
C ILE A 133 -20.16 -32.00 -5.92
N PHE A 134 -20.73 -30.87 -6.35
CA PHE A 134 -20.01 -29.88 -7.13
C PHE A 134 -18.79 -29.31 -6.39
N LEU A 135 -18.94 -28.96 -5.10
CA LEU A 135 -17.83 -28.45 -4.29
C LEU A 135 -16.73 -29.50 -4.09
N ASP A 136 -17.10 -30.77 -3.90
CA ASP A 136 -16.16 -31.90 -3.77
C ASP A 136 -15.40 -32.14 -5.08
N ALA A 137 -16.10 -32.09 -6.23
CA ALA A 137 -15.48 -32.18 -7.55
C ALA A 137 -14.47 -31.03 -7.79
N CYS A 138 -14.81 -29.81 -7.39
CA CYS A 138 -13.89 -28.67 -7.44
C CYS A 138 -12.65 -28.90 -6.56
N CYS A 139 -12.81 -29.48 -5.36
CA CYS A 139 -11.71 -29.81 -4.46
C CYS A 139 -10.77 -30.89 -5.03
N ILE A 140 -11.33 -31.93 -5.68
CA ILE A 140 -10.55 -32.94 -6.41
C ILE A 140 -9.77 -32.28 -7.56
N MET A 141 -10.45 -31.44 -8.36
CA MET A 141 -9.82 -30.74 -9.47
C MET A 141 -8.69 -29.82 -9.00
N ASP A 142 -8.83 -29.16 -7.85
CA ASP A 142 -7.75 -28.33 -7.28
C ASP A 142 -6.50 -29.13 -6.94
N ILE A 143 -6.65 -30.34 -6.37
CA ILE A 143 -5.53 -31.25 -6.12
C ILE A 143 -4.84 -31.61 -7.44
N ILE A 144 -5.62 -31.99 -8.47
CA ILE A 144 -5.08 -32.32 -9.80
C ILE A 144 -4.30 -31.14 -10.37
N VAL A 145 -4.88 -29.93 -10.36
CA VAL A 145 -4.22 -28.72 -10.84
C VAL A 145 -2.93 -28.44 -10.06
N ASN A 146 -2.89 -28.68 -8.75
CA ASN A 146 -1.69 -28.48 -7.93
C ASN A 146 -0.55 -29.42 -8.32
N PHE A 147 -0.83 -30.69 -8.69
CA PHE A 147 0.20 -31.60 -9.23
C PHE A 147 0.76 -31.15 -10.59
N PHE A 148 -0.04 -30.45 -11.39
CA PHE A 148 0.39 -29.90 -12.68
C PHE A 148 0.89 -28.46 -12.60
N THR A 149 0.97 -27.86 -11.41
CA THR A 149 1.43 -26.48 -11.23
C THR A 149 2.84 -26.44 -10.66
N GLY A 150 3.76 -25.81 -11.37
CA GLY A 150 5.12 -25.59 -10.87
C GLY A 150 5.16 -24.68 -9.64
N TYR A 151 6.30 -24.66 -8.94
CA TYR A 151 6.52 -23.76 -7.80
C TYR A 151 7.77 -22.91 -8.00
N PHE A 152 7.79 -21.74 -7.38
CA PHE A 152 8.97 -20.88 -7.42
C PHE A 152 9.91 -21.20 -6.25
N ASN A 153 11.12 -21.67 -6.56
CA ASN A 153 12.15 -21.89 -5.56
C ASN A 153 12.82 -20.55 -5.23
N LYS A 154 12.60 -20.05 -4.01
CA LYS A 154 13.15 -18.76 -3.54
C LYS A 154 14.68 -18.75 -3.42
N GLN A 155 15.30 -19.89 -3.11
CA GLN A 155 16.75 -20.01 -2.94
C GLN A 155 17.45 -20.00 -4.31
N LEU A 156 16.96 -20.83 -5.24
CA LEU A 156 17.49 -20.93 -6.60
C LEU A 156 17.00 -19.82 -7.55
N LYS A 157 16.03 -19.00 -7.10
CA LYS A 157 15.37 -17.94 -7.87
C LYS A 157 14.87 -18.41 -9.25
N LYS A 158 14.35 -19.64 -9.31
CA LYS A 158 13.89 -20.30 -10.55
C LYS A 158 12.54 -20.96 -10.34
N ALA A 159 11.70 -20.96 -11.37
CA ALA A 159 10.47 -21.73 -11.40
C ALA A 159 10.79 -23.20 -11.71
N GLU A 160 10.50 -24.09 -10.76
CA GLU A 160 10.65 -25.53 -10.95
C GLU A 160 9.35 -26.08 -11.57
N LEU A 161 9.49 -26.68 -12.75
CA LEU A 161 8.38 -27.26 -13.52
C LEU A 161 8.51 -28.79 -13.67
N ASP A 162 9.54 -29.40 -13.10
CA ASP A 162 9.73 -30.85 -13.11
C ASP A 162 8.61 -31.54 -12.29
N PRO A 163 7.76 -32.38 -12.91
CA PRO A 163 6.62 -32.99 -12.22
C PRO A 163 7.01 -33.78 -10.98
N PHE A 164 8.16 -34.47 -11.00
CA PHE A 164 8.59 -35.29 -9.87
C PHE A 164 8.92 -34.42 -8.66
N LYS A 165 9.66 -33.34 -8.87
CA LYS A 165 10.01 -32.38 -7.81
C LYS A 165 8.78 -31.61 -7.32
N VAL A 166 7.88 -31.25 -8.23
CA VAL A 166 6.60 -30.60 -7.90
C VAL A 166 5.77 -31.50 -6.99
N ALA A 167 5.62 -32.78 -7.35
CA ALA A 167 4.87 -33.75 -6.56
C ALA A 167 5.46 -33.92 -5.16
N ILE A 168 6.78 -34.10 -5.02
CA ILE A 168 7.45 -34.23 -3.71
C ILE A 168 7.19 -32.99 -2.85
N ASN A 169 7.40 -31.79 -3.40
CA ASN A 169 7.23 -30.54 -2.67
C ASN A 169 5.76 -30.31 -2.24
N TYR A 170 4.80 -30.73 -3.07
CA TYR A 170 3.38 -30.64 -2.72
C TYR A 170 3.01 -31.66 -1.63
N CYS A 171 3.45 -32.91 -1.77
CA CYS A 171 3.23 -34.00 -0.81
C CYS A 171 3.82 -33.70 0.57
N SER A 172 4.95 -33.00 0.63
CA SER A 172 5.61 -32.66 1.90
C SER A 172 5.01 -31.45 2.62
N SER A 173 4.06 -30.72 2.03
CA SER A 173 3.59 -29.43 2.56
C SER A 173 2.10 -29.41 2.91
N ILE A 174 1.22 -29.40 1.92
CA ILE A 174 -0.23 -29.14 2.12
C ILE A 174 -1.09 -30.33 1.68
N PHE A 175 -0.53 -31.23 0.86
CA PHE A 175 -1.28 -32.33 0.25
C PHE A 175 -2.08 -33.18 1.24
N ILE A 176 -1.54 -33.49 2.42
CA ILE A 176 -2.27 -34.29 3.42
C ILE A 176 -3.58 -33.62 3.87
N TYR A 177 -3.57 -32.30 4.04
CA TYR A 177 -4.77 -31.54 4.41
C TYR A 177 -5.77 -31.47 3.26
N ASP A 178 -5.29 -31.27 2.03
CA ASP A 178 -6.14 -31.28 0.83
C ASP A 178 -6.75 -32.67 0.60
N LEU A 179 -5.99 -33.75 0.81
CA LEU A 179 -6.45 -35.12 0.64
C LEU A 179 -7.52 -35.48 1.67
N LEU A 180 -7.27 -35.26 2.96
CA LEU A 180 -8.21 -35.55 4.03
C LEU A 180 -9.52 -34.75 3.89
N SER A 181 -9.43 -33.53 3.38
CA SER A 181 -10.60 -32.68 3.14
C SER A 181 -11.37 -33.01 1.87
N THR A 182 -10.92 -33.96 1.05
CA THR A 182 -11.57 -34.32 -0.22
C THR A 182 -12.29 -35.67 -0.16
N ILE A 183 -12.24 -36.35 0.99
CA ILE A 183 -12.93 -37.62 1.19
C ILE A 183 -14.44 -37.41 0.94
N PRO A 184 -15.04 -38.09 -0.05
CA PRO A 184 -16.45 -37.91 -0.38
C PRO A 184 -17.31 -38.56 0.72
N THR A 185 -17.90 -37.73 1.56
CA THR A 185 -18.69 -38.18 2.73
C THR A 185 -20.14 -38.51 2.40
N HIS A 186 -20.61 -38.22 1.19
CA HIS A 186 -21.96 -38.54 0.71
C HIS A 186 -21.94 -39.72 -0.28
N LEU A 187 -21.15 -40.75 0.02
CA LEU A 187 -20.97 -41.93 -0.84
C LEU A 187 -22.25 -42.77 -0.98
N GLU A 188 -23.19 -42.60 -0.04
CA GLU A 188 -24.53 -43.21 -0.06
C GLU A 188 -25.27 -42.99 -1.39
N LEU A 189 -25.08 -41.84 -2.04
CA LEU A 189 -25.71 -41.54 -3.33
C LEU A 189 -25.12 -42.32 -4.51
N PHE A 190 -23.86 -42.75 -4.42
CA PHE A 190 -23.14 -43.42 -5.52
C PHE A 190 -23.15 -44.93 -5.41
N MET A 191 -23.22 -45.46 -4.18
CA MET A 191 -23.07 -46.89 -3.92
C MET A 191 -24.41 -47.62 -3.81
N ASP A 192 -25.56 -46.92 -3.79
CA ASP A 192 -26.89 -47.52 -3.56
C ASP A 192 -26.90 -48.44 -2.31
N VAL A 193 -26.11 -48.06 -1.31
CA VAL A 193 -25.97 -48.76 -0.02
C VAL A 193 -26.57 -47.86 1.03
N ASP A 194 -27.69 -48.29 1.60
CA ASP A 194 -28.30 -47.62 2.75
C ASP A 194 -27.42 -47.83 4.00
N LEU A 195 -26.53 -46.88 4.25
CA LEU A 195 -25.73 -46.83 5.48
C LEU A 195 -26.63 -46.36 6.64
N TYR A 196 -27.26 -47.30 7.33
CA TYR A 196 -28.12 -46.99 8.49
C TYR A 196 -27.33 -46.78 9.79
N GLY A 197 -27.92 -45.98 10.69
CA GLY A 197 -27.49 -45.86 12.08
C GLY A 197 -26.16 -45.13 12.29
N ASN A 198 -25.29 -45.67 13.15
CA ASN A 198 -24.06 -44.99 13.59
C ASN A 198 -23.07 -44.71 12.44
N ALA A 199 -23.11 -45.49 11.36
CA ALA A 199 -22.24 -45.29 10.20
C ALA A 199 -22.54 -43.96 9.48
N HIS A 200 -23.82 -43.61 9.31
CA HIS A 200 -24.23 -42.33 8.73
C HIS A 200 -23.72 -41.14 9.55
N VAL A 201 -23.84 -41.23 10.88
CA VAL A 201 -23.36 -40.19 11.81
C VAL A 201 -21.85 -40.00 11.70
N ILE A 202 -21.09 -41.10 11.63
CA ILE A 202 -19.63 -41.05 11.48
C ILE A 202 -19.26 -40.40 10.15
N LEU A 203 -19.91 -40.73 9.04
CA LEU A 203 -19.66 -40.12 7.74
C LEU A 203 -19.98 -38.61 7.72
N GLN A 204 -21.09 -38.20 8.36
CA GLN A 204 -21.42 -36.79 8.51
C GLN A 204 -20.37 -36.04 9.34
N LEU A 205 -19.90 -36.61 10.46
CA LEU A 205 -18.84 -36.00 11.27
C LEU A 205 -17.49 -35.95 10.55
N LEU A 206 -17.16 -36.98 9.76
CA LEU A 206 -15.97 -36.98 8.89
C LEU A 206 -16.01 -35.85 7.86
N SER A 207 -17.18 -35.37 7.47
CA SER A 207 -17.29 -34.25 6.53
C SER A 207 -16.73 -32.94 7.09
N LEU A 208 -16.57 -32.82 8.42
CA LEU A 208 -15.89 -31.68 9.06
C LEU A 208 -14.40 -31.61 8.73
N LEU A 209 -13.77 -32.69 8.25
CA LEU A 209 -12.40 -32.65 7.70
C LEU A 209 -12.27 -31.68 6.53
N LYS A 210 -13.38 -31.34 5.85
CA LYS A 210 -13.43 -30.31 4.81
C LYS A 210 -13.01 -28.94 5.32
N LEU A 211 -13.09 -28.66 6.63
CA LEU A 211 -12.60 -27.42 7.25
C LEU A 211 -11.08 -27.24 7.13
N LEU A 212 -10.31 -28.30 6.91
CA LEU A 212 -8.86 -28.22 6.65
C LEU A 212 -8.54 -27.38 5.39
N ARG A 213 -9.49 -27.21 4.46
CA ARG A 213 -9.36 -26.32 3.30
C ARG A 213 -9.18 -24.85 3.67
N PHE A 214 -9.44 -24.45 4.92
CA PHE A 214 -9.09 -23.11 5.40
C PHE A 214 -7.59 -22.80 5.22
N ILE A 215 -6.70 -23.79 5.37
CA ILE A 215 -5.26 -23.63 5.16
C ILE A 215 -4.97 -23.21 3.70
N THR A 216 -5.56 -23.91 2.74
CA THR A 216 -5.42 -23.64 1.30
C THR A 216 -6.10 -22.33 0.90
N PHE A 217 -7.26 -22.02 1.49
CA PHE A 217 -7.93 -20.73 1.32
C PHE A 217 -7.04 -19.54 1.71
N VAL A 218 -6.41 -19.57 2.89
CA VAL A 218 -5.48 -18.52 3.34
C VAL A 218 -4.29 -18.37 2.38
N LYS A 219 -3.76 -19.49 1.86
CA LYS A 219 -2.70 -19.45 0.84
C LYS A 219 -3.16 -18.71 -0.42
N TYR A 220 -4.34 -18.98 -0.94
CA TYR A 220 -4.86 -18.34 -2.16
C TYR A 220 -5.17 -16.86 -1.94
N CYS A 221 -5.75 -16.49 -0.80
CA CYS A 221 -5.95 -15.09 -0.43
C CYS A 221 -4.63 -14.30 -0.35
N ASN A 222 -3.55 -14.91 0.15
CA ASN A 222 -2.22 -14.29 0.18
C ASN A 222 -1.62 -14.08 -1.23
N VAL A 223 -1.91 -14.98 -2.18
CA VAL A 223 -1.47 -14.82 -3.57
C VAL A 223 -2.30 -13.74 -4.27
N PHE A 224 -3.62 -13.73 -4.03
CA PHE A 224 -4.53 -12.69 -4.50
C PHE A 224 -4.06 -11.29 -4.08
N LEU A 225 -3.72 -11.10 -2.79
CA LEU A 225 -3.14 -9.85 -2.27
C LEU A 225 -1.96 -9.35 -3.12
N LYS A 226 -1.01 -10.23 -3.42
CA LYS A 226 0.22 -9.88 -4.14
C LYS A 226 -0.03 -9.54 -5.60
N ASN A 227 -1.00 -10.19 -6.23
CA ASN A 227 -1.34 -9.96 -7.63
C ASN A 227 -2.06 -8.62 -7.84
N PHE A 228 -2.90 -8.19 -6.89
CA PHE A 228 -3.69 -6.96 -6.99
C PHE A 228 -3.09 -5.73 -6.30
N GLU A 229 -1.92 -5.85 -5.63
CA GLU A 229 -1.30 -4.77 -4.83
C GLU A 229 -2.27 -4.14 -3.81
N ILE A 230 -3.14 -4.96 -3.22
CA ILE A 230 -4.01 -4.50 -2.16
C ILE A 230 -3.13 -4.09 -0.97
N ASP A 231 -3.47 -2.98 -0.32
CA ASP A 231 -2.77 -2.57 0.90
C ASP A 231 -2.83 -3.70 1.93
N TYR A 232 -1.68 -4.03 2.51
CA TYR A 232 -1.57 -5.05 3.55
C TYR A 232 -2.54 -4.81 4.72
N ALA A 233 -2.81 -3.55 5.06
CA ALA A 233 -3.79 -3.18 6.09
C ALA A 233 -5.22 -3.60 5.72
N ILE A 234 -5.65 -3.35 4.49
CA ILE A 234 -6.98 -3.71 3.98
C ILE A 234 -7.13 -5.23 3.95
N TYR A 235 -6.13 -5.93 3.42
CA TYR A 235 -6.10 -7.39 3.40
C TYR A 235 -6.24 -7.98 4.80
N LYS A 236 -5.45 -7.48 5.75
CA LYS A 236 -5.45 -7.98 7.13
C LYS A 236 -6.82 -7.74 7.79
N LEU A 237 -7.44 -6.59 7.56
CA LEU A 237 -8.80 -6.31 8.05
C LEU A 237 -9.83 -7.25 7.43
N ALA A 238 -9.78 -7.47 6.11
CA ALA A 238 -10.69 -8.38 5.41
C ALA A 238 -10.55 -9.83 5.90
N MET A 239 -9.31 -10.32 6.11
CA MET A 239 -9.09 -11.67 6.62
C MET A 239 -9.57 -11.83 8.06
N VAL A 240 -9.32 -10.84 8.93
CA VAL A 240 -9.87 -10.86 10.30
C VAL A 240 -11.39 -10.89 10.28
N LEU A 241 -12.04 -10.13 9.40
CA LEU A 241 -13.49 -10.15 9.23
C LEU A 241 -13.97 -11.55 8.79
N ILE A 242 -13.37 -12.13 7.75
CA ILE A 242 -13.73 -13.47 7.24
C ILE A 242 -13.56 -14.52 8.34
N ILE A 243 -12.42 -14.53 9.05
CA ILE A 243 -12.15 -15.45 10.17
C ILE A 243 -13.21 -15.27 11.25
N THR A 244 -13.57 -14.04 11.60
CA THR A 244 -14.57 -13.76 12.63
C THR A 244 -15.95 -14.28 12.23
N VAL A 245 -16.37 -14.07 10.98
CA VAL A 245 -17.66 -14.54 10.46
C VAL A 245 -17.69 -16.07 10.41
N LEU A 246 -16.64 -16.71 9.89
CA LEU A 246 -16.53 -18.16 9.83
C LEU A 246 -16.52 -18.80 11.23
N TYR A 247 -15.78 -18.21 12.17
CA TYR A 247 -15.76 -18.66 13.55
C TYR A 247 -17.14 -18.54 14.21
N PHE A 248 -17.79 -17.39 14.04
CA PHE A 248 -19.14 -17.17 14.56
C PHE A 248 -20.12 -18.23 14.04
N HIS A 249 -20.11 -18.45 12.73
CA HIS A 249 -20.94 -19.45 12.07
C HIS A 249 -20.63 -20.87 12.56
N LEU A 250 -19.36 -21.22 12.71
CA LEU A 250 -18.93 -22.53 13.23
C LEU A 250 -19.43 -22.74 14.66
N VAL A 251 -19.32 -21.74 15.54
CA VAL A 251 -19.83 -21.82 16.91
C VAL A 251 -21.36 -22.00 16.91
N THR A 252 -22.09 -21.25 16.09
CA THR A 252 -23.54 -21.44 15.92
C THR A 252 -23.88 -22.89 15.55
N CYS A 253 -23.18 -23.45 14.55
CA CYS A 253 -23.41 -24.82 14.10
C CYS A 253 -23.04 -25.86 15.17
N CYS A 254 -21.94 -25.67 15.90
CA CYS A 254 -21.53 -26.56 16.99
C CYS A 254 -22.55 -26.56 18.14
N LEU A 255 -23.09 -25.40 18.53
CA LEU A 255 -24.14 -25.30 19.55
C LEU A 255 -25.44 -25.96 19.09
N MET A 256 -25.78 -25.79 17.82
CA MET A 256 -26.95 -26.40 17.21
C MET A 256 -26.84 -27.93 17.21
N LEU A 257 -25.71 -28.48 16.75
CA LEU A 257 -25.40 -29.91 16.77
C LEU A 257 -25.40 -30.46 18.20
N TRP A 258 -24.78 -29.74 19.13
CA TRP A 258 -24.78 -30.08 20.55
C TRP A 258 -26.20 -30.19 21.10
N HIS A 259 -27.04 -29.18 20.85
CA HIS A 259 -28.42 -29.14 21.34
C HIS A 259 -29.26 -30.29 20.76
N ILE A 260 -29.10 -30.62 19.48
CA ILE A 260 -29.76 -31.78 18.85
C ILE A 260 -29.35 -33.08 19.54
N TYR A 261 -28.05 -33.28 19.79
CA TYR A 261 -27.56 -34.50 20.45
C TYR A 261 -28.02 -34.60 21.90
N THR A 262 -27.94 -33.52 22.68
CA THR A 262 -28.31 -33.54 24.10
C THR A 262 -29.82 -33.59 24.33
N CYS A 263 -30.61 -32.84 23.55
CA CYS A 263 -32.06 -32.78 23.71
C CYS A 263 -32.79 -33.89 22.94
N GLY A 264 -32.24 -34.36 21.81
CA GLY A 264 -32.78 -35.51 21.06
C GLY A 264 -32.67 -36.84 21.81
N LEU A 265 -31.71 -36.98 22.73
CA LEU A 265 -31.60 -38.13 23.64
C LEU A 265 -32.52 -38.02 24.88
N LEU A 266 -32.98 -36.82 25.24
CA LEU A 266 -33.80 -36.55 26.44
C LEU A 266 -35.28 -36.30 26.15
N TYR A 267 -35.64 -36.01 24.89
CA TYR A 267 -37.02 -35.72 24.49
C TYR A 267 -37.40 -36.63 23.32
N LYS A 268 -38.27 -37.62 23.57
CA LYS A 268 -38.98 -38.35 22.50
C LYS A 268 -39.57 -37.33 21.52
N PRO A 269 -39.63 -37.63 20.21
CA PRO A 269 -40.23 -36.71 19.26
C PRO A 269 -41.67 -36.46 19.72
N LEU A 270 -42.04 -35.19 19.86
CA LEU A 270 -43.43 -34.79 20.03
C LEU A 270 -44.20 -35.37 18.85
N GLN A 271 -44.85 -36.50 19.13
CA GLN A 271 -45.80 -37.18 18.27
C GLN A 271 -47.00 -36.23 18.18
N GLY A 272 -47.06 -35.47 17.08
CA GLY A 272 -48.17 -34.55 16.85
C GLY A 272 -47.79 -33.41 15.91
N SER A 273 -48.37 -33.46 14.71
CA SER A 273 -48.32 -32.47 13.63
C SER A 273 -47.04 -32.41 12.79
N GLU A 274 -47.04 -33.27 11.77
CA GLU A 274 -46.75 -32.90 10.39
C GLU A 274 -47.13 -31.44 10.11
N MET A 275 -46.27 -30.71 9.37
CA MET A 275 -46.38 -29.31 8.94
C MET A 275 -45.61 -28.28 9.78
N LEU A 276 -44.30 -28.15 9.54
CA LEU A 276 -43.47 -26.91 9.59
C LEU A 276 -42.01 -27.32 9.25
N SER A 277 -41.68 -27.68 8.00
CA SER A 277 -41.23 -26.78 6.92
C SER A 277 -40.22 -25.70 7.39
N TRP A 278 -39.14 -25.50 6.61
CA TRP A 278 -38.03 -24.52 6.66
C TRP A 278 -38.04 -23.39 7.71
N ASN A 279 -39.20 -22.84 8.04
CA ASN A 279 -39.41 -21.93 9.17
C ASN A 279 -38.89 -22.48 10.51
N LYS A 280 -39.12 -23.76 10.87
CA LYS A 280 -38.59 -24.32 12.14
C LYS A 280 -37.06 -24.40 12.15
N SER A 281 -36.44 -24.86 11.06
CA SER A 281 -34.97 -24.92 10.94
C SER A 281 -34.33 -23.53 10.91
N ASN A 282 -34.99 -22.55 10.29
CA ASN A 282 -34.50 -21.18 10.23
C ASN A 282 -34.59 -20.49 11.61
N ILE A 283 -35.73 -20.63 12.29
CA ILE A 283 -35.89 -20.17 13.69
C ILE A 283 -34.81 -20.81 14.58
N TYR A 284 -34.55 -22.10 14.42
CA TYR A 284 -33.55 -22.82 15.20
C TYR A 284 -32.12 -22.30 14.97
N TYR A 285 -31.72 -22.08 13.72
CA TYR A 285 -30.43 -21.46 13.40
C TYR A 285 -30.34 -20.05 13.98
N HIS A 286 -31.38 -19.22 13.85
CA HIS A 286 -31.41 -17.86 14.40
C HIS A 286 -31.33 -17.83 15.93
N THR A 287 -31.98 -18.76 16.62
CA THR A 287 -31.88 -18.89 18.09
C THR A 287 -30.46 -19.26 18.50
N HIS A 288 -29.82 -20.23 17.84
CA HIS A 288 -28.44 -20.62 18.15
C HIS A 288 -27.41 -19.57 17.72
N PHE A 289 -27.70 -18.80 16.67
CA PHE A 289 -26.93 -17.63 16.26
C PHE A 289 -26.97 -16.55 17.35
N TYR A 290 -28.15 -16.29 17.92
CA TYR A 290 -28.28 -15.38 19.05
C TYR A 290 -27.52 -15.90 20.28
N ASN A 291 -27.62 -17.19 20.58
CA ASN A 291 -26.88 -17.81 21.68
C ASN A 291 -25.36 -17.73 21.51
N SER A 292 -24.83 -17.96 20.30
CA SER A 292 -23.39 -17.79 20.02
C SER A 292 -22.95 -16.34 20.21
N LEU A 293 -23.78 -15.36 19.86
CA LEU A 293 -23.51 -13.95 20.12
C LEU A 293 -23.39 -13.65 21.61
N LEU A 294 -24.29 -14.22 22.44
CA LEU A 294 -24.25 -14.04 23.89
C LEU A 294 -22.98 -14.62 24.51
N ILE A 295 -22.50 -15.79 24.05
CA ILE A 295 -21.26 -16.41 24.52
C ILE A 295 -20.05 -15.54 24.14
N ILE A 296 -19.97 -15.12 22.87
CA ILE A 296 -18.85 -14.32 22.36
C ILE A 296 -18.76 -12.97 23.06
N LYS A 297 -19.91 -12.29 23.27
CA LYS A 297 -19.98 -11.04 24.03
C LYS A 297 -19.87 -11.24 25.54
N SER A 298 -20.08 -12.47 26.01
CA SER A 298 -20.18 -12.84 27.44
C SER A 298 -21.29 -12.13 28.19
N ALA A 299 -22.42 -11.90 27.50
CA ALA A 299 -23.63 -11.36 28.10
C ALA A 299 -24.41 -12.40 28.93
N GLY A 300 -23.99 -13.67 28.93
CA GLY A 300 -24.41 -14.65 29.93
C GLY A 300 -24.73 -16.04 29.39
N PHE A 301 -24.62 -17.03 30.28
CA PHE A 301 -25.04 -18.43 30.08
C PHE A 301 -26.46 -18.70 30.60
N LYS A 302 -27.25 -17.66 30.88
CA LYS A 302 -28.45 -17.76 31.74
C LYS A 302 -29.55 -18.62 31.10
N ASP A 303 -29.75 -18.54 29.79
CA ASP A 303 -30.75 -19.34 29.07
C ASP A 303 -30.22 -20.71 28.60
N ILE A 304 -28.91 -20.95 28.66
CA ILE A 304 -28.26 -22.20 28.19
C ILE A 304 -28.09 -23.21 29.35
N ARG A 305 -28.28 -22.77 30.59
CA ARG A 305 -28.09 -23.57 31.82
C ARG A 305 -29.18 -24.62 32.09
N GLY A 306 -30.25 -24.67 31.30
CA GLY A 306 -31.31 -25.69 31.41
C GLY A 306 -30.92 -27.09 30.89
N GLY A 307 -29.74 -27.23 30.29
CA GLY A 307 -29.25 -28.50 29.72
C GLY A 307 -28.38 -29.33 30.68
N PRO A 308 -28.01 -30.56 30.28
CA PRO A 308 -27.18 -31.46 31.09
C PRO A 308 -25.79 -30.87 31.38
N ILE A 309 -25.28 -31.14 32.60
CA ILE A 309 -23.99 -30.65 33.16
C ILE A 309 -22.80 -31.02 32.24
N THR A 310 -22.93 -32.07 31.43
CA THR A 310 -21.92 -32.57 30.49
C THR A 310 -21.50 -31.54 29.44
N GLY A 311 -22.30 -30.50 29.17
CA GLY A 311 -21.98 -29.45 28.18
C GLY A 311 -21.17 -28.27 28.71
N LEU A 312 -21.03 -28.13 30.02
CA LEU A 312 -20.33 -26.99 30.62
C LEU A 312 -18.87 -26.85 30.18
N PRO A 313 -18.04 -27.91 30.09
CA PRO A 313 -16.65 -27.78 29.64
C PRO A 313 -16.52 -27.28 28.21
N ILE A 314 -17.40 -27.69 27.31
CA ILE A 314 -17.39 -27.27 25.89
C ILE A 314 -17.79 -25.80 25.76
N LEU A 315 -18.82 -25.38 26.49
CA LEU A 315 -19.23 -23.98 26.53
C LEU A 315 -18.14 -23.07 27.10
N VAL A 316 -17.42 -23.52 28.13
CA VAL A 316 -16.26 -22.82 28.68
C VAL A 316 -15.11 -22.75 27.66
N GLY A 317 -14.82 -23.85 26.96
CA GLY A 317 -13.80 -23.88 25.90
C GLY A 317 -14.10 -22.90 24.77
N VAL A 318 -15.34 -22.91 24.26
CA VAL A 318 -15.81 -21.96 23.24
C VAL A 318 -15.72 -20.52 23.75
N TRP A 319 -16.05 -20.29 25.02
CA TRP A 319 -15.91 -18.96 25.64
C TRP A 319 -14.45 -18.49 25.66
N ILE A 320 -13.51 -19.33 26.11
CA ILE A 320 -12.07 -19.00 26.13
C ILE A 320 -11.56 -18.68 24.71
N ILE A 321 -11.87 -19.51 23.72
CA ILE A 321 -11.44 -19.30 22.33
C ILE A 321 -12.04 -18.00 21.79
N SER A 322 -13.32 -17.72 22.09
CA SER A 322 -13.98 -16.48 21.69
C SER A 322 -13.29 -15.25 22.30
N ARG A 323 -12.78 -15.34 23.53
CA ARG A 323 -12.01 -14.26 24.16
C ARG A 323 -10.66 -14.04 23.50
N ILE A 324 -9.94 -15.11 23.17
CA ILE A 324 -8.67 -15.02 22.44
C ILE A 324 -8.88 -14.36 21.08
N LEU A 325 -9.93 -14.76 20.35
CA LEU A 325 -10.26 -14.15 19.06
C LEU A 325 -10.58 -12.66 19.20
N LEU A 326 -11.37 -12.25 20.20
CA LEU A 326 -11.68 -10.85 20.43
C LEU A 326 -10.40 -10.01 20.70
N ILE A 327 -9.49 -10.50 21.53
CA ILE A 327 -8.20 -9.84 21.82
C ILE A 327 -7.39 -9.70 20.52
N TYR A 328 -7.35 -10.76 19.70
CA TYR A 328 -6.66 -10.75 18.41
C TYR A 328 -7.26 -9.73 17.42
N VAL A 329 -8.60 -9.64 17.34
CA VAL A 329 -9.32 -8.66 16.50
C VAL A 329 -8.97 -7.24 16.94
N ILE A 330 -9.08 -6.92 18.23
CA ILE A 330 -8.75 -5.59 18.78
C ILE A 330 -7.28 -5.25 18.49
N GLY A 331 -6.36 -6.17 18.75
CA GLY A 331 -4.93 -5.96 18.50
C GLY A 331 -4.61 -5.70 17.03
N THR A 332 -5.30 -6.39 16.11
CA THR A 332 -5.13 -6.17 14.67
C THR A 332 -5.66 -4.82 14.23
N ILE A 333 -6.84 -4.42 14.72
CA ILE A 333 -7.41 -3.10 14.44
C ILE A 333 -6.45 -2.00 14.92
N MET A 334 -5.92 -2.10 16.14
CA MET A 334 -4.94 -1.15 16.67
C MET A 334 -3.66 -1.06 15.82
N GLN A 335 -3.15 -2.20 15.32
CA GLN A 335 -1.97 -2.22 14.43
C GLN A 335 -2.24 -1.48 13.10
N VAL A 336 -3.41 -1.70 12.49
CA VAL A 336 -3.80 -1.03 11.25
C VAL A 336 -3.96 0.47 11.47
N PHE A 337 -4.63 0.88 12.55
CA PHE A 337 -4.75 2.29 12.92
C PHE A 337 -3.38 2.96 13.09
N LYS A 338 -2.42 2.27 13.72
CA LYS A 338 -1.05 2.80 13.87
C LYS A 338 -0.32 2.97 12.52
N ALA A 339 -0.58 2.10 11.56
CA ALA A 339 0.06 2.16 10.24
C ALA A 339 -0.50 3.28 9.35
N GLY A 340 -1.83 3.50 9.36
CA GLY A 340 -2.51 4.40 8.43
C GLY A 340 -2.28 5.91 8.66
N THR A 341 -1.90 6.33 9.87
CA THR A 341 -1.78 7.75 10.26
C THR A 341 -0.33 8.20 10.51
N SER A 342 0.65 7.45 10.00
CA SER A 342 2.07 7.59 10.36
C SER A 342 2.66 9.01 10.19
N PRO A 343 2.51 9.72 9.05
CA PRO A 343 3.16 11.04 8.88
C PRO A 343 2.54 12.13 9.75
N ARG A 344 1.21 12.13 9.90
CA ARG A 344 0.48 13.09 10.73
C ARG A 344 0.73 12.85 12.22
N HIS A 345 0.72 11.59 12.67
CA HIS A 345 1.10 11.29 14.06
C HIS A 345 2.52 11.69 14.35
N LYS A 346 3.45 11.48 13.41
CA LYS A 346 4.84 11.89 13.62
C LYS A 346 4.98 13.40 13.77
N TYR A 347 4.26 14.18 12.96
CA TYR A 347 4.17 15.63 13.14
C TYR A 347 3.62 16.00 14.54
N LEU A 348 2.50 15.42 14.95
CA LEU A 348 1.91 15.68 16.28
C LEU A 348 2.83 15.27 17.44
N GLU A 349 3.61 14.19 17.27
CA GLU A 349 4.62 13.76 18.24
C GLU A 349 5.73 14.80 18.39
N ILE A 350 6.25 15.32 17.26
CA ILE A 350 7.26 16.39 17.23
C ILE A 350 6.71 17.67 17.86
N GLU A 351 5.49 18.07 17.51
CA GLU A 351 4.84 19.27 18.07
C GLU A 351 4.69 19.14 19.60
N ARG A 352 4.31 17.96 20.10
CA ARG A 352 4.20 17.69 21.54
C ARG A 352 5.57 17.79 22.22
N GLN A 353 6.61 17.20 21.65
CA GLN A 353 7.98 17.29 22.17
C GLN A 353 8.48 18.73 22.18
N LEU A 354 8.17 19.51 21.14
CA LEU A 354 8.51 20.92 21.05
C LEU A 354 7.83 21.73 22.16
N LYS A 355 6.52 21.52 22.39
CA LYS A 355 5.79 22.13 23.51
C LYS A 355 6.41 21.79 24.88
N GLN A 356 6.77 20.53 25.09
CA GLN A 356 7.45 20.11 26.32
C GLN A 356 8.82 20.78 26.49
N TYR A 357 9.61 20.85 25.42
CA TYR A 357 10.90 21.53 25.42
C TYR A 357 10.76 23.03 25.74
N MET A 358 9.82 23.72 25.11
CA MET A 358 9.57 25.14 25.34
C MET A 358 9.12 25.42 26.77
N GLY A 359 8.25 24.57 27.32
CA GLY A 359 7.83 24.65 28.73
C GLY A 359 8.97 24.40 29.70
N HIS A 360 9.81 23.38 29.44
CA HIS A 360 10.98 23.08 30.26
C HIS A 360 12.01 24.22 30.26
N ARG A 361 12.20 24.89 29.12
CA ARG A 361 13.07 26.06 28.97
C ARG A 361 12.43 27.38 29.39
N GLN A 362 11.16 27.37 29.82
CA GLN A 362 10.41 28.55 30.24
C GLN A 362 10.43 29.68 29.20
N LEU A 363 10.28 29.33 27.91
CA LEU A 363 10.29 30.33 26.85
C LEU A 363 9.06 31.24 26.92
N PRO A 364 9.16 32.54 26.60
CA PRO A 364 8.00 33.43 26.55
C PRO A 364 6.93 32.97 25.55
N ASP A 365 5.65 33.18 25.88
CA ASP A 365 4.51 32.76 25.05
C ASP A 365 4.54 33.31 23.62
N SER A 366 5.14 34.50 23.42
CA SER A 366 5.34 35.09 22.10
C SER A 366 6.32 34.26 21.25
N MET A 367 7.41 33.79 21.85
CA MET A 367 8.39 32.92 21.20
C MET A 367 7.81 31.53 20.94
N GLN A 368 7.04 30.99 21.89
CA GLN A 368 6.39 29.69 21.71
C GLN A 368 5.43 29.68 20.52
N ARG A 369 4.58 30.72 20.40
CA ARG A 369 3.66 30.89 19.26
C ARG A 369 4.41 31.00 17.94
N ARG A 370 5.53 31.73 17.90
CA ARG A 370 6.38 31.85 16.69
C ARG A 370 6.97 30.51 16.29
N ILE A 371 7.54 29.76 17.24
CA ILE A 371 8.11 28.43 16.98
C ILE A 371 7.04 27.48 16.41
N LEU A 372 5.84 27.45 16.99
CA LEU A 372 4.75 26.60 16.49
C LEU A 372 4.29 27.02 15.09
N LYS A 373 4.17 28.32 14.82
CA LYS A 373 3.83 28.85 13.48
C LYS A 373 4.88 28.45 12.43
N TYR A 374 6.16 28.52 12.78
CA TYR A 374 7.26 28.07 11.92
C TYR A 374 7.13 26.59 11.56
N TYR A 375 6.91 25.72 12.55
CA TYR A 375 6.76 24.27 12.31
C TYR A 375 5.51 23.92 11.50
N GLU A 376 4.39 24.61 11.74
CA GLU A 376 3.17 24.44 10.97
C GLU A 376 3.40 24.77 9.49
N PHE A 377 4.08 25.89 9.20
CA PHE A 377 4.43 26.28 7.82
C PHE A 377 5.44 25.32 7.18
N ARG A 378 6.51 24.93 7.89
CA ARG A 378 7.59 24.05 7.38
C ARG A 378 7.11 22.67 6.99
N PHE A 379 6.19 22.10 7.76
CA PHE A 379 5.76 20.69 7.60
C PHE A 379 4.33 20.55 7.07
N GLN A 380 3.52 21.61 7.04
CA GLN A 380 2.12 21.53 6.59
C GLN A 380 1.34 20.40 7.27
N LYS A 381 1.59 20.18 8.58
CA LYS A 381 1.01 19.10 9.42
C LYS A 381 1.37 17.66 9.00
N MET A 382 2.37 17.49 8.13
CA MET A 382 2.85 16.21 7.65
C MET A 382 4.38 16.15 7.73
N TYR A 383 4.93 15.18 8.47
CA TYR A 383 6.37 15.05 8.61
C TYR A 383 6.93 13.92 7.73
N PHE A 384 7.94 14.25 6.92
CA PHE A 384 8.70 13.30 6.10
C PHE A 384 10.20 13.41 6.39
N ARG A 385 10.90 12.28 6.45
CA ARG A 385 12.36 12.24 6.59
C ARG A 385 13.02 12.32 5.22
N GLU A 386 13.04 13.51 4.62
CA GLU A 386 13.62 13.75 3.29
C GLU A 386 15.08 13.26 3.18
N SER A 387 15.87 13.41 4.25
CA SER A 387 17.26 12.94 4.32
C SER A 387 17.42 11.43 4.21
N GLU A 388 16.40 10.65 4.56
CA GLU A 388 16.39 9.18 4.42
C GLU A 388 15.73 8.76 3.10
N ILE A 389 14.75 9.51 2.61
CA ILE A 389 14.00 9.18 1.40
C ILE A 389 14.83 9.45 0.15
N LEU A 390 15.38 10.66 -0.01
CA LEU A 390 16.07 11.07 -1.23
C LEU A 390 17.29 10.20 -1.59
N PRO A 391 18.08 9.66 -0.65
CA PRO A 391 19.16 8.73 -0.96
C PRO A 391 18.71 7.35 -1.46
N THR A 392 17.48 6.91 -1.18
CA THR A 392 16.96 5.60 -1.65
C THR A 392 16.57 5.60 -3.13
N ILE A 393 16.44 6.80 -3.71
CA ILE A 393 16.03 7.04 -5.10
C ILE A 393 17.28 7.16 -5.99
N SER A 394 17.18 6.74 -7.25
CA SER A 394 18.29 6.86 -8.21
C SER A 394 18.68 8.34 -8.45
N GLY A 395 19.95 8.58 -8.78
CA GLY A 395 20.48 9.93 -9.04
C GLY A 395 19.64 10.77 -10.02
N PRO A 396 19.27 10.23 -11.20
CA PRO A 396 18.46 10.96 -12.18
C PRO A 396 17.06 11.32 -11.67
N LEU A 397 16.38 10.39 -10.98
CA LEU A 397 15.06 10.64 -10.40
C LEU A 397 15.12 11.67 -9.27
N ARG A 398 16.17 11.61 -8.43
CA ARG A 398 16.40 12.63 -7.40
C ARG A 398 16.61 14.01 -8.01
N GLN A 399 17.40 14.10 -9.08
CA GLN A 399 17.59 15.36 -9.82
C GLN A 399 16.27 15.88 -10.40
N ALA A 400 15.45 15.01 -10.99
CA ALA A 400 14.13 15.36 -11.51
C ALA A 400 13.21 15.91 -10.40
N ILE A 401 13.20 15.31 -9.20
CA ILE A 401 12.42 15.79 -8.06
C ILE A 401 12.87 17.20 -7.65
N VAL A 402 14.18 17.44 -7.50
CA VAL A 402 14.70 18.75 -7.10
C VAL A 402 14.37 19.82 -8.15
N MET A 403 14.53 19.49 -9.44
CA MET A 403 14.17 20.39 -10.54
C MET A 403 12.67 20.71 -10.57
N HIS A 404 11.82 19.70 -10.34
CA HIS A 404 10.37 19.90 -10.27
C HIS A 404 9.97 20.80 -9.08
N ASN A 405 10.57 20.57 -7.90
CA ASN A 405 10.30 21.40 -6.71
C ASN A 405 10.70 22.86 -6.91
N CYS A 406 11.73 23.12 -7.72
CA CYS A 406 12.20 24.48 -8.04
C CYS A 406 11.58 25.05 -9.32
N GLN A 407 10.67 24.33 -10.00
CA GLN A 407 10.17 24.72 -11.32
C GLN A 407 9.57 26.13 -11.31
N LYS A 408 8.70 26.43 -10.34
CA LYS A 408 8.08 27.76 -10.22
C LYS A 408 9.13 28.87 -10.05
N LEU A 409 10.17 28.61 -9.28
CA LEU A 409 11.28 29.54 -9.05
C LEU A 409 12.07 29.79 -10.34
N VAL A 410 12.40 28.72 -11.06
CA VAL A 410 13.14 28.78 -12.33
C VAL A 410 12.36 29.59 -13.37
N GLU A 411 11.04 29.45 -13.42
CA GLU A 411 10.17 30.16 -14.35
C GLU A 411 9.95 31.62 -13.98
N SER A 412 9.82 31.92 -12.67
CA SER A 412 9.51 33.27 -12.18
C SER A 412 10.74 34.18 -12.13
N VAL A 413 11.88 33.67 -11.68
CA VAL A 413 13.08 34.49 -11.51
C VAL A 413 13.71 34.82 -12.85
N ALA A 414 13.72 36.11 -13.20
CA ALA A 414 14.31 36.62 -14.44
C ALA A 414 15.77 36.17 -14.66
N PHE A 415 16.52 36.03 -13.56
CA PHE A 415 17.88 35.51 -13.54
C PHE A 415 18.04 34.16 -14.25
N PHE A 416 17.08 33.24 -14.10
CA PHE A 416 17.20 31.87 -14.63
C PHE A 416 16.76 31.72 -16.08
N LYS A 417 16.08 32.73 -16.67
CA LYS A 417 15.48 32.62 -18.01
C LYS A 417 16.48 32.35 -19.14
N ASN A 418 17.71 32.85 -19.00
CA ASN A 418 18.76 32.75 -20.02
C ASN A 418 19.92 31.83 -19.58
N VAL A 419 19.74 31.06 -18.50
CA VAL A 419 20.78 30.18 -17.96
C VAL A 419 20.71 28.81 -18.65
N PRO A 420 21.81 28.29 -19.23
CA PRO A 420 21.83 26.96 -19.82
C PRO A 420 21.38 25.88 -18.83
N PHE A 421 20.56 24.93 -19.28
CA PHE A 421 19.99 23.89 -18.43
C PHE A 421 21.01 23.11 -17.56
N PRO A 422 22.22 22.74 -18.06
CA PRO A 422 23.23 22.09 -17.22
C PRO A 422 23.72 22.97 -16.07
N LEU A 423 23.87 24.29 -16.30
CA LEU A 423 24.23 25.24 -15.26
C LEU A 423 23.07 25.44 -14.28
N LEU A 424 21.84 25.57 -14.80
CA LEU A 424 20.64 25.71 -13.99
C LEU A 424 20.49 24.55 -13.00
N THR A 425 20.68 23.31 -13.47
CA THR A 425 20.61 22.13 -12.61
C THR A 425 21.68 22.18 -11.51
N ARG A 426 22.91 22.61 -11.83
CA ARG A 426 23.99 22.75 -10.84
C ARG A 426 23.65 23.81 -9.78
N ILE A 427 23.08 24.95 -10.19
CA ILE A 427 22.66 26.01 -9.26
C ILE A 427 21.52 25.50 -8.37
N VAL A 428 20.50 24.91 -8.95
CA VAL A 428 19.33 24.36 -8.24
C VAL A 428 19.74 23.31 -7.20
N HIS A 429 20.76 22.51 -7.47
CA HIS A 429 21.30 21.54 -6.51
C HIS A 429 22.00 22.18 -5.29
N CYS A 430 22.47 23.42 -5.43
CA CYS A 430 23.09 24.19 -4.34
C CYS A 430 22.07 25.02 -3.54
N LEU A 431 20.83 25.15 -4.00
CA LEU A 431 19.80 25.92 -3.31
C LEU A 431 19.37 25.24 -2.01
N ARG A 432 19.29 26.02 -0.93
CA ARG A 432 18.79 25.57 0.38
C ARG A 432 17.54 26.34 0.75
N SER A 433 16.44 25.64 1.04
CA SER A 433 15.20 26.28 1.49
C SER A 433 15.33 26.74 2.94
N GLU A 434 15.06 28.03 3.18
CA GLU A 434 14.99 28.67 4.49
C GLU A 434 13.62 29.35 4.64
N ILE A 435 13.04 29.33 5.84
CA ILE A 435 11.74 29.94 6.12
C ILE A 435 11.93 31.06 7.13
N PHE A 436 11.31 32.21 6.85
CA PHE A 436 11.32 33.39 7.71
C PHE A 436 9.88 33.78 8.06
N LEU A 437 9.63 34.12 9.31
CA LEU A 437 8.32 34.59 9.78
C LEU A 437 8.20 36.11 9.62
N PRO A 438 6.99 36.69 9.65
CA PRO A 438 6.79 38.14 9.63
C PRO A 438 7.65 38.86 10.68
N ASN A 439 8.28 39.95 10.26
CA ASN A 439 9.24 40.78 11.00
C ASN A 439 10.63 40.14 11.25
N ASP A 440 10.93 38.97 10.68
CA ASP A 440 12.28 38.43 10.73
C ASP A 440 13.21 39.24 9.80
N ALA A 441 14.34 39.69 10.33
CA ALA A 441 15.40 40.29 9.53
C ALA A 441 16.20 39.19 8.83
N ILE A 442 15.99 39.05 7.52
CA ILE A 442 16.67 38.08 6.67
C ILE A 442 18.11 38.53 6.41
N VAL A 443 18.27 39.82 6.11
CA VAL A 443 19.56 40.49 5.89
C VAL A 443 19.58 41.79 6.67
N ARG A 444 20.72 42.13 7.27
CA ARG A 444 20.91 43.41 7.96
C ARG A 444 21.94 44.23 7.21
N ALA A 445 21.65 45.52 6.99
CA ALA A 445 22.63 46.46 6.46
C ALA A 445 23.88 46.48 7.35
N THR A 446 25.01 46.88 6.76
CA THR A 446 26.34 47.00 7.38
C THR A 446 26.89 45.70 7.99
N THR A 447 26.32 44.53 7.64
CA THR A 447 26.85 43.22 8.01
C THR A 447 27.53 42.53 6.83
N ALA A 448 28.48 41.63 7.08
CA ALA A 448 29.09 40.84 6.02
C ALA A 448 28.07 39.83 5.44
N GLY A 449 27.95 39.77 4.11
CA GLY A 449 27.07 38.85 3.41
C GLY A 449 27.85 37.84 2.57
N ASN A 450 27.48 36.57 2.62
CA ASN A 450 28.14 35.52 1.81
C ASN A 450 27.13 34.67 1.00
N SER A 451 25.91 35.19 0.80
CA SER A 451 24.83 34.46 0.13
C SER A 451 23.86 35.42 -0.57
N MET A 452 23.15 34.92 -1.58
CA MET A 452 21.96 35.56 -2.14
C MET A 452 20.72 34.73 -1.82
N TYR A 453 19.55 35.33 -2.03
CA TYR A 453 18.26 34.71 -1.77
C TYR A 453 17.33 34.89 -2.97
N PHE A 454 16.61 33.83 -3.30
CA PHE A 454 15.51 33.85 -4.27
C PHE A 454 14.19 33.64 -3.53
N ILE A 455 13.17 34.43 -3.86
CA ILE A 455 11.87 34.37 -3.19
C ILE A 455 11.01 33.32 -3.89
N LYS A 456 10.75 32.21 -3.19
CA LYS A 456 9.85 31.16 -3.69
C LYS A 456 8.39 31.53 -3.42
N SER A 457 8.12 32.01 -2.20
CA SER A 457 6.80 32.49 -1.80
C SER A 457 6.89 33.48 -0.64
N GLY A 458 6.10 34.54 -0.69
CA GLY A 458 5.97 35.57 0.34
C GLY A 458 6.57 36.91 -0.07
N THR A 459 6.32 37.93 0.75
CA THR A 459 6.74 39.32 0.48
C THR A 459 7.79 39.77 1.47
N VAL A 460 8.85 40.42 0.98
CA VAL A 460 9.90 41.03 1.79
C VAL A 460 9.97 42.53 1.52
N ALA A 461 10.36 43.30 2.54
CA ALA A 461 10.57 44.73 2.45
C ALA A 461 12.07 45.05 2.57
N VAL A 462 12.54 45.92 1.67
CA VAL A 462 13.94 46.37 1.61
C VAL A 462 14.05 47.75 2.25
N PHE A 463 14.98 47.90 3.19
CA PHE A 463 15.23 49.15 3.92
C PHE A 463 16.65 49.65 3.67
N THR A 464 16.81 50.97 3.57
CA THR A 464 18.13 51.62 3.59
C THR A 464 18.86 51.37 4.90
N ALA A 465 20.17 51.60 4.94
CA ALA A 465 20.95 51.53 6.18
C ALA A 465 20.45 52.54 7.24
N SER A 466 19.87 53.65 6.79
CA SER A 466 19.19 54.66 7.61
C SER A 466 17.78 54.26 8.08
N GLY A 467 17.23 53.13 7.61
CA GLY A 467 15.98 52.56 8.11
C GLY A 467 14.70 52.98 7.36
N ARG A 468 14.84 53.63 6.18
CA ARG A 468 13.70 53.98 5.31
C ARG A 468 13.35 52.79 4.42
N GLU A 469 12.06 52.50 4.30
CA GLU A 469 11.57 51.49 3.37
C GLU A 469 11.72 51.97 1.92
N ILE A 470 12.31 51.13 1.06
CA ILE A 470 12.59 51.44 -0.34
C ILE A 470 11.52 50.82 -1.24
N CYS A 471 11.32 49.51 -1.10
CA CYS A 471 10.41 48.74 -1.94
C CYS A 471 10.07 47.38 -1.30
N HIS A 472 9.06 46.73 -1.89
CA HIS A 472 8.74 45.33 -1.65
C HIS A 472 9.23 44.46 -2.81
N LEU A 473 9.64 43.22 -2.47
CA LEU A 473 9.97 42.17 -3.42
C LEU A 473 9.03 40.98 -3.16
N GLU A 474 8.56 40.36 -4.22
CA GLU A 474 7.53 39.30 -4.20
C GLU A 474 8.05 37.98 -4.82
N ASP A 475 7.17 37.01 -4.98
CA ASP A 475 7.45 35.70 -5.57
C ASP A 475 8.16 35.83 -6.93
N GLY A 476 9.36 35.25 -7.06
CA GLY A 476 10.19 35.34 -8.27
C GLY A 476 11.22 36.45 -8.27
N ASP A 477 11.21 37.34 -7.28
CA ASP A 477 12.31 38.28 -7.09
C ASP A 477 13.50 37.63 -6.38
N HIS A 478 14.63 38.34 -6.40
CA HIS A 478 15.86 37.95 -5.72
C HIS A 478 16.60 39.16 -5.16
N PHE A 479 17.37 38.91 -4.11
CA PHE A 479 18.18 39.94 -3.45
C PHE A 479 19.47 39.37 -2.87
N GLY A 480 20.40 40.28 -2.55
CA GLY A 480 21.67 39.94 -1.92
C GLY A 480 22.79 39.53 -2.88
N GLU A 481 22.59 39.72 -4.18
CA GLU A 481 23.54 39.47 -5.26
C GLU A 481 24.82 40.32 -5.17
N ILE A 482 24.74 41.54 -4.62
CA ILE A 482 25.90 42.44 -4.45
C ILE A 482 27.01 41.75 -3.63
N ALA A 483 26.61 41.02 -2.58
CA ALA A 483 27.54 40.31 -1.70
C ALA A 483 28.17 39.06 -2.36
N LEU A 484 27.61 38.58 -3.47
CA LEU A 484 28.23 37.49 -4.25
C LEU A 484 29.37 37.99 -5.13
N VAL A 485 29.27 39.21 -5.60
CA VAL A 485 30.24 39.84 -6.51
C VAL A 485 31.37 40.47 -5.70
N MET A 486 31.03 41.38 -4.79
CA MET A 486 31.98 42.19 -4.02
C MET A 486 32.21 41.53 -2.67
N SER A 487 33.34 40.83 -2.49
CA SER A 487 33.63 40.06 -1.25
C SER A 487 33.88 40.93 -0.03
N ASP A 488 34.35 42.14 -0.27
CA ASP A 488 34.86 43.01 0.79
C ASP A 488 33.81 44.05 1.21
N GLU A 489 32.67 44.07 0.51
CA GLU A 489 31.57 45.00 0.74
C GLU A 489 30.55 44.46 1.75
N LEU A 490 30.07 45.37 2.60
CA LEU A 490 29.01 45.08 3.56
C LEU A 490 27.64 45.12 2.87
N ARG A 491 26.64 44.49 3.47
CA ARG A 491 25.25 44.59 3.02
C ARG A 491 24.80 46.05 2.98
N VAL A 492 24.37 46.53 1.83
CA VAL A 492 23.96 47.94 1.63
C VAL A 492 22.54 48.25 2.10
N ALA A 493 21.71 47.22 2.27
CA ALA A 493 20.32 47.34 2.69
C ALA A 493 19.96 46.23 3.69
N SER A 494 18.97 46.50 4.53
CA SER A 494 18.32 45.48 5.37
C SER A 494 17.12 44.92 4.63
N VAL A 495 16.85 43.63 4.80
CA VAL A 495 15.68 42.97 4.20
C VAL A 495 14.92 42.26 5.30
N LEU A 496 13.65 42.61 5.46
CA LEU A 496 12.75 42.05 6.47
C LEU A 496 11.60 41.30 5.79
N ALA A 497 11.20 40.18 6.38
CA ALA A 497 10.02 39.46 5.95
C ALA A 497 8.75 40.22 6.35
N VAL A 498 7.89 40.55 5.40
CA VAL A 498 6.56 41.15 5.66
C VAL A 498 5.58 40.03 5.99
N ASP A 499 5.62 38.97 5.18
CA ASP A 499 4.82 37.75 5.37
C ASP A 499 5.67 36.54 5.76
N THR A 500 5.05 35.37 5.92
CA THR A 500 5.82 34.13 6.08
C THR A 500 6.46 33.77 4.74
N CYS A 501 7.78 33.91 4.67
CA CYS A 501 8.52 33.76 3.42
C CYS A 501 9.23 32.40 3.36
N GLU A 502 9.12 31.71 2.23
CA GLU A 502 10.00 30.59 1.87
C GLU A 502 11.02 31.08 0.83
N LEU A 503 12.29 31.03 1.20
CA LEU A 503 13.40 31.54 0.40
C LEU A 503 14.37 30.43 0.04
N TYR A 504 14.96 30.49 -1.16
CA TYR A 504 16.10 29.67 -1.51
C TYR A 504 17.38 30.47 -1.34
N LYS A 505 18.22 30.06 -0.40
CA LYS A 505 19.56 30.60 -0.18
C LYS A 505 20.56 29.92 -1.09
N LEU A 506 21.43 30.73 -1.69
CA LEU A 506 22.59 30.27 -2.46
C LEU A 506 23.87 30.89 -1.90
N ASP A 507 24.79 30.06 -1.42
CA ASP A 507 26.06 30.50 -0.85
C ASP A 507 27.05 30.91 -1.95
N ARG A 508 27.84 31.96 -1.71
CA ARG A 508 28.85 32.48 -2.65
C ARG A 508 29.82 31.42 -3.12
N LYS A 509 30.33 30.58 -2.20
CA LYS A 509 31.27 29.50 -2.55
C LYS A 509 30.66 28.48 -3.49
N GLU A 510 29.36 28.21 -3.37
CA GLU A 510 28.63 27.28 -4.25
C GLU A 510 28.30 27.94 -5.58
N PHE A 511 27.85 29.19 -5.55
CA PHE A 511 27.58 30.01 -6.73
C PHE A 511 28.81 30.16 -7.63
N VAL A 512 29.95 30.59 -7.09
CA VAL A 512 31.20 30.77 -7.87
C VAL A 512 31.65 29.45 -8.49
N ARG A 513 31.55 28.33 -7.75
CA ARG A 513 31.87 26.99 -8.28
C ARG A 513 30.91 26.55 -9.40
N ALA A 514 29.63 26.90 -9.29
CA ALA A 514 28.64 26.58 -10.30
C ALA A 514 28.90 27.40 -11.58
N VAL A 515 29.13 28.70 -11.45
CA VAL A 515 29.23 29.65 -12.58
C VAL A 515 30.63 29.73 -13.19
N HIS A 516 31.69 29.20 -12.54
CA HIS A 516 33.07 29.22 -13.08
C HIS A 516 33.21 28.83 -14.58
N PRO A 517 32.46 27.83 -15.12
CA PRO A 517 32.52 27.49 -16.54
C PRO A 517 31.77 28.44 -17.49
N TYR A 518 31.06 29.44 -16.97
CA TYR A 518 30.16 30.34 -17.70
C TYR A 518 30.43 31.81 -17.31
N PRO A 519 31.54 32.41 -17.77
CA PRO A 519 31.95 33.76 -17.40
C PRO A 519 30.92 34.83 -17.78
N ASP A 520 30.24 34.68 -18.92
CA ASP A 520 29.24 35.65 -19.42
C ASP A 520 28.10 35.89 -18.41
N LEU A 521 27.70 34.85 -17.67
CA LEU A 521 26.66 34.99 -16.65
C LEU A 521 27.16 35.78 -15.44
N LEU A 522 28.44 35.64 -15.10
CA LEU A 522 29.04 36.39 -14.01
C LEU A 522 29.00 37.89 -14.33
N ASP A 523 29.36 38.27 -15.55
CA ASP A 523 29.39 39.68 -15.99
C ASP A 523 28.01 40.35 -15.90
N VAL A 524 26.94 39.65 -16.32
CA VAL A 524 25.55 40.14 -16.20
C VAL A 524 25.17 40.42 -14.74
N ILE A 525 25.62 39.55 -13.83
CA ILE A 525 25.34 39.67 -12.39
C ILE A 525 26.15 40.81 -11.78
N GLN A 526 27.40 40.98 -12.22
CA GLN A 526 28.24 42.10 -11.80
C GLN A 526 27.60 43.44 -12.22
N HIS A 527 27.17 43.57 -13.47
CA HIS A 527 26.49 44.77 -13.95
C HIS A 527 25.21 45.07 -13.16
N THR A 528 24.36 44.05 -12.97
CA THR A 528 23.11 44.20 -12.21
C THR A 528 23.37 44.60 -10.75
N ALA A 529 24.42 44.03 -10.13
CA ALA A 529 24.83 44.37 -8.78
C ALA A 529 25.35 45.80 -8.67
N MET A 530 26.15 46.28 -9.64
CA MET A 530 26.64 47.65 -9.69
C MET A 530 25.51 48.67 -9.85
N ASP A 531 24.56 48.42 -10.76
CA ASP A 531 23.40 49.29 -10.98
C ASP A 531 22.54 49.43 -9.71
N ARG A 532 22.35 48.32 -8.98
CA ARG A 532 21.58 48.31 -7.73
C ARG A 532 22.35 48.99 -6.60
N LEU A 533 23.66 48.79 -6.51
CA LEU A 533 24.53 49.44 -5.53
C LEU A 533 24.45 50.97 -5.65
N GLU A 534 24.60 51.50 -6.86
CA GLU A 534 24.55 52.94 -7.12
C GLU A 534 23.19 53.54 -6.72
N LYS A 535 22.09 52.91 -7.14
CA LYS A 535 20.73 53.34 -6.79
C LYS A 535 20.50 53.35 -5.28
N THR A 536 20.91 52.31 -4.57
CA THR A 536 20.75 52.23 -3.12
C THR A 536 21.62 53.27 -2.39
N ALA A 537 22.85 53.52 -2.86
CA ALA A 537 23.73 54.53 -2.29
C ALA A 537 23.16 55.95 -2.41
N ILE A 538 22.62 56.31 -3.59
CA ILE A 538 21.98 57.61 -3.83
C ILE A 538 20.77 57.81 -2.90
N LEU A 539 19.96 56.76 -2.72
CA LEU A 539 18.80 56.80 -1.83
C LEU A 539 19.21 56.96 -0.36
N ASP A 540 20.20 56.21 0.12
CA ASP A 540 20.66 56.32 1.51
C ASP A 540 21.29 57.69 1.80
N GLU A 541 22.00 58.30 0.83
CA GLU A 541 22.54 59.65 1.01
C GLU A 541 21.43 60.71 1.11
N ARG A 542 20.39 60.62 0.26
CA ARG A 542 19.21 61.50 0.33
C ARG A 542 18.50 61.35 1.68
N ASP A 543 18.32 60.12 2.14
CA ASP A 543 17.67 59.83 3.42
C ASP A 543 18.44 60.41 4.60
N ARG A 544 19.77 60.25 4.63
CA ARG A 544 20.62 60.83 5.68
C ARG A 544 20.52 62.35 5.71
N ARG A 545 20.47 63.01 4.54
CA ARG A 545 20.30 64.47 4.45
C ARG A 545 18.93 64.92 4.97
N GLU A 546 17.85 64.21 4.65
CA GLU A 546 16.50 64.49 5.19
C GLU A 546 16.41 64.30 6.72
N ILE A 547 17.04 63.24 7.24
CA ILE A 547 17.08 62.98 8.68
C ILE A 547 17.89 64.06 9.39
N ALA A 548 19.02 64.50 8.81
CA ALA A 548 19.83 65.58 9.34
C ALA A 548 19.06 66.92 9.35
N SER A 549 18.31 67.23 8.28
CA SER A 549 17.50 68.45 8.23
C SER A 549 16.36 68.45 9.25
N LYS A 550 15.73 67.29 9.51
CA LYS A 550 14.65 67.16 10.51
C LYS A 550 15.12 67.23 11.96
N ARG A 551 16.41 67.03 12.24
CA ARG A 551 16.99 67.17 13.60
C ARG A 551 17.42 68.60 13.94
N LEU A 552 17.46 69.49 12.94
CA LEU A 552 17.84 70.90 13.08
C LEU A 552 16.63 71.82 13.31
N TYR A 553 15.42 71.27 13.29
CA TYR A 553 14.16 71.89 13.74
C TYR A 553 13.63 71.11 14.94
#